data_AF-A0A9N8VXS1-F1
#
_entry.id   AF-A0A9N8VXS1-F1
#
_cell.length_a   1.000
_cell.length_b   1.000
_cell.length_c   1.000
_cell.angle_alpha   90.00
_cell.angle_beta   90.00
_cell.angle_gamma   90.00
#
_symmetry.space_group_name_H-M   'P 1'
#
loop_
_entity.id
_entity.type
_entity.pdbx_description
1 polymer ?
#
loop_
_entity_poly.entity_id
_entity_poly.type
_entity_poly.pdbx_seq_one_letter_code
_entity_poly.pdbx_strand_id
1 'polypeptide(L)'
;MLRQAVSVGRDQLASLGVCFGKFTKSKKFKLHITALDYLAQYAKYKLWIKPNGEGSFLYGNHVLKAHLGRITEDTSEHQGVIIYSMSDIPLGFGVTARSTVDMHKLKPTDIVAFHQADIGEYLREQDTLF
;
A
#
# COMPACT_ATOMS: atom_id res chain seq x y z
N MET A 1 10.41 -27.98 -12.86
CA MET A 1 11.53 -28.87 -12.44
C MET A 1 12.42 -28.05 -11.51
N LEU A 2 12.18 -28.10 -10.20
CA LEU A 2 13.07 -27.44 -9.22
C LEU A 2 14.33 -28.30 -9.08
N ARG A 3 15.48 -27.75 -9.48
CA ARG A 3 16.78 -28.38 -9.27
C ARG A 3 17.06 -28.53 -7.77
N GLN A 4 17.81 -29.58 -7.45
CA GLN A 4 18.24 -30.05 -6.13
C GLN A 4 18.40 -28.96 -5.06
N ALA A 5 17.98 -29.29 -3.84
CA ALA A 5 18.21 -28.50 -2.64
C ALA A 5 19.72 -28.32 -2.38
N VAL A 6 20.26 -27.22 -2.90
CA VAL A 6 21.56 -26.71 -2.45
C VAL A 6 21.30 -26.07 -1.09
N SER A 7 21.98 -26.56 -0.04
CA SER A 7 21.94 -25.93 1.28
C SER A 7 22.60 -24.56 1.17
N VAL A 8 21.80 -23.49 1.08
CA VAL A 8 22.29 -22.11 1.12
C VAL A 8 22.49 -21.72 2.58
N GLY A 9 23.71 -21.29 2.95
CA GLY A 9 23.98 -20.79 4.29
C GLY A 9 23.16 -19.53 4.59
N ARG A 10 22.83 -19.25 5.86
CA ARG A 10 22.01 -18.09 6.24
C ARG A 10 22.55 -16.77 5.69
N ASP A 11 23.86 -16.59 5.72
CA ASP A 11 24.51 -15.36 5.23
C ASP A 11 24.51 -15.25 3.69
N GLN A 12 24.30 -16.36 2.99
CA GLN A 12 24.21 -16.43 1.53
C GLN A 12 22.75 -16.33 1.05
N LEU A 13 21.78 -16.42 1.98
CA LEU A 13 20.36 -16.37 1.68
C LEU A 13 19.86 -14.93 1.86
N ALA A 14 19.81 -14.16 0.76
CA ALA A 14 19.28 -12.80 0.78
C ALA A 14 17.74 -12.79 0.93
N SER A 15 17.01 -13.33 -0.04
CA SER A 15 15.57 -13.56 0.07
C SER A 15 15.14 -14.72 -0.84
N LEU A 16 14.04 -15.39 -0.50
CA LEU A 16 13.48 -16.47 -1.30
C LEU A 16 11.97 -16.26 -1.46
N GLY A 17 11.53 -16.09 -2.70
CA GLY A 17 10.15 -15.71 -3.01
C GLY A 17 9.91 -14.20 -2.89
N VAL A 18 8.71 -13.81 -2.46
CA VAL A 18 8.31 -12.41 -2.33
C VAL A 18 8.32 -12.02 -0.85
N CYS A 19 9.12 -11.01 -0.51
CA CYS A 19 9.17 -10.47 0.84
C CYS A 19 7.84 -9.77 1.15
N PHE A 20 7.11 -10.20 2.18
CA PHE A 20 5.87 -9.51 2.57
C PHE A 20 6.15 -8.35 3.53
N GLY A 21 7.31 -8.34 4.17
CA GLY A 21 7.65 -7.36 5.19
C GLY A 21 8.58 -7.94 6.24
N LYS A 22 8.75 -7.18 7.32
CA LYS A 22 9.67 -7.54 8.41
C LYS A 22 9.07 -7.27 9.79
N PHE A 23 9.55 -8.01 10.77
CA PHE A 23 9.26 -7.72 12.17
C PHE A 23 10.15 -6.59 12.67
N THR A 24 9.54 -5.60 13.29
CA THR A 24 10.24 -4.51 13.97
C THR A 24 10.77 -4.98 15.33
N LYS A 25 11.71 -4.21 15.92
CA LYS A 25 12.18 -4.44 17.30
C LYS A 25 11.03 -4.41 18.33
N SER A 26 9.94 -3.71 18.01
CA SER A 26 8.71 -3.66 18.81
C SER A 26 7.77 -4.86 18.57
N LYS A 27 8.23 -5.92 17.90
CA LYS A 27 7.47 -7.14 17.59
C LYS A 27 6.22 -6.91 16.74
N LYS A 28 6.15 -5.78 16.01
CA LYS A 28 5.08 -5.52 15.04
C LYS A 28 5.53 -5.96 13.66
N PHE A 29 4.61 -6.46 12.86
CA PHE A 29 4.90 -6.78 11.46
C PHE A 29 4.68 -5.53 10.61
N LYS A 30 5.75 -5.02 9.97
CA LYS A 30 5.66 -3.93 9.00
C LYS A 30 5.55 -4.56 7.61
N LEU A 31 4.38 -4.39 6.98
CA LEU A 31 4.12 -4.82 5.61
C LEU A 31 4.93 -3.95 4.64
N HIS A 32 5.56 -4.58 3.66
CA HIS A 32 6.30 -3.91 2.58
C HIS A 32 5.47 -3.87 1.30
N ILE A 33 5.75 -2.90 0.43
CA ILE A 33 5.05 -2.70 -0.85
C ILE A 33 5.16 -3.91 -1.79
N THR A 34 6.18 -4.73 -1.64
CA THR A 34 6.40 -6.00 -2.37
C THR A 34 5.25 -7.00 -2.23
N ALA A 35 4.44 -6.90 -1.18
CA ALA A 35 3.24 -7.73 -1.00
C ALA A 35 2.03 -7.29 -1.85
N LEU A 36 2.10 -6.11 -2.51
CA LEU A 36 0.96 -5.46 -3.13
C LEU A 36 0.26 -6.33 -4.17
N ASP A 37 1.00 -6.98 -5.07
CA ASP A 37 0.42 -7.78 -6.15
C ASP A 37 -0.41 -8.96 -5.62
N TYR A 38 -0.03 -9.52 -4.47
CA TYR A 38 -0.74 -10.63 -3.85
C TYR A 38 -1.97 -10.13 -3.09
N LEU A 39 -1.84 -9.03 -2.35
CA LEU A 39 -2.95 -8.49 -1.54
C LEU A 39 -4.01 -7.77 -2.40
N ALA A 40 -3.60 -7.12 -3.49
CA ALA A 40 -4.47 -6.44 -4.45
C ALA A 40 -5.56 -7.37 -5.02
N GLN A 41 -5.24 -8.64 -5.24
CA GLN A 41 -6.17 -9.63 -5.79
C GLN A 41 -7.34 -9.94 -4.85
N TYR A 42 -7.11 -9.87 -3.54
CA TYR A 42 -8.08 -10.30 -2.51
C TYR A 42 -8.61 -9.16 -1.66
N ALA A 43 -8.17 -7.92 -1.90
CA ALA A 43 -8.58 -6.79 -1.07
C ALA A 43 -10.06 -6.45 -1.26
N LYS A 44 -10.79 -6.52 -0.15
CA LYS A 44 -12.20 -6.11 -0.06
C LYS A 44 -12.36 -4.59 -0.18
N TYR A 45 -11.51 -3.83 0.52
CA TYR A 45 -11.60 -2.38 0.58
C TYR A 45 -10.55 -1.72 -0.33
N LYS A 46 -11.03 -0.91 -1.27
CA LYS A 46 -10.25 -0.29 -2.33
C LYS A 46 -10.56 1.19 -2.41
N LEU A 47 -9.55 1.98 -2.76
CA LEU A 47 -9.66 3.42 -2.95
C LEU A 47 -8.98 3.80 -4.26
N TRP A 48 -9.72 4.44 -5.16
CA TRP A 48 -9.21 4.94 -6.43
C TRP A 48 -8.86 6.41 -6.33
N ILE A 49 -7.64 6.76 -6.72
CA ILE A 49 -7.17 8.14 -6.79
C ILE A 49 -7.22 8.67 -8.21
N LYS A 50 -7.60 9.95 -8.33
CA LYS A 50 -7.59 10.70 -9.58
C LYS A 50 -6.15 10.95 -10.05
N PRO A 51 -5.93 11.12 -11.38
CA PRO A 51 -4.59 11.36 -11.93
C PRO A 51 -3.86 12.56 -11.33
N ASN A 52 -4.59 13.61 -10.92
CA ASN A 52 -3.99 14.79 -10.29
C ASN A 52 -3.33 14.50 -8.93
N GLY A 53 -3.76 13.47 -8.22
CA GLY A 53 -3.23 13.07 -6.91
C GLY A 53 -2.27 11.89 -6.96
N GLU A 54 -2.13 11.23 -8.10
CA GLU A 54 -1.32 10.03 -8.26
C GLU A 54 0.15 10.28 -7.99
N GLY A 55 0.71 11.32 -8.62
CA GLY A 55 2.09 11.73 -8.36
C GLY A 55 2.32 12.06 -6.88
N SER A 56 1.38 12.77 -6.24
CA SER A 56 1.50 13.11 -4.82
C SER A 56 1.56 11.86 -3.93
N PHE A 57 0.71 10.87 -4.18
CA PHE A 57 0.70 9.61 -3.42
C PHE A 57 1.98 8.80 -3.64
N LEU A 58 2.45 8.68 -4.89
CA LEU A 58 3.72 8.02 -5.22
C LEU A 58 4.95 8.74 -4.67
N TYR A 59 4.80 9.99 -4.21
CA TYR A 59 5.83 10.71 -3.46
C TYR A 59 5.73 10.54 -1.93
N GLY A 60 4.90 9.61 -1.44
CA GLY A 60 4.76 9.30 -0.01
C GLY A 60 3.77 10.21 0.74
N ASN A 61 2.98 11.01 0.03
CA ASN A 61 2.00 11.88 0.66
C ASN A 61 0.66 11.16 0.92
N HIS A 62 -0.09 11.68 1.88
CA HIS A 62 -1.45 11.21 2.17
C HIS A 62 -2.44 11.57 1.05
N VAL A 63 -3.52 10.80 0.95
CA VAL A 63 -4.56 11.06 -0.04
C VAL A 63 -5.52 12.11 0.51
N LEU A 64 -5.70 13.19 -0.24
CA LEU A 64 -6.65 14.25 0.06
C LEU A 64 -8.00 13.98 -0.58
N LYS A 65 -9.07 14.55 -0.03
CA LYS A 65 -10.42 14.42 -0.57
C LYS A 65 -10.52 14.90 -2.02
N ALA A 66 -9.77 15.94 -2.40
CA ALA A 66 -9.70 16.42 -3.78
C ALA A 66 -9.22 15.34 -4.77
N HIS A 67 -8.33 14.46 -4.31
CA HIS A 67 -7.73 13.38 -5.11
C HIS A 67 -8.56 12.10 -5.11
N LEU A 68 -9.58 12.00 -4.24
CA LEU A 68 -10.46 10.84 -4.19
C LEU A 68 -11.31 10.75 -5.46
N GLY A 69 -11.19 9.62 -6.16
CA GLY A 69 -12.05 9.25 -7.29
C GLY A 69 -13.23 8.39 -6.84
N ARG A 70 -12.94 7.20 -6.33
CA ARG A 70 -13.92 6.21 -5.86
C ARG A 70 -13.40 5.54 -4.59
N ILE A 71 -14.31 5.07 -3.73
CA ILE A 71 -13.99 4.22 -2.58
C ILE A 71 -15.01 3.09 -2.50
N THR A 72 -14.61 1.93 -2.00
CA THR A 72 -15.56 0.86 -1.65
C THR A 72 -16.54 1.37 -0.58
N GLU A 73 -17.83 1.08 -0.75
CA GLU A 73 -18.85 1.38 0.24
C GLU A 73 -18.61 0.64 1.57
N ASP A 74 -19.22 1.11 2.65
CA ASP A 74 -19.09 0.56 4.00
C ASP A 74 -17.64 0.41 4.51
N THR A 75 -16.73 1.28 4.05
CA THR A 75 -15.38 1.37 4.60
C THR A 75 -15.42 2.18 5.90
N SER A 76 -15.10 1.54 7.03
CA SER A 76 -15.01 2.19 8.33
C SER A 76 -13.79 3.11 8.42
N GLU A 77 -13.75 3.95 9.45
CA GLU A 77 -12.53 4.69 9.81
C GLU A 77 -11.43 3.70 10.26
N HIS A 78 -10.16 4.06 10.00
CA HIS A 78 -8.98 3.27 10.32
C HIS A 78 -8.95 1.86 9.70
N GLN A 79 -9.65 1.68 8.59
CA GLN A 79 -9.65 0.45 7.81
C GLN A 79 -8.47 0.45 6.83
N GLY A 80 -7.75 -0.68 6.77
CA GLY A 80 -6.74 -0.90 5.74
C GLY A 80 -7.37 -1.01 4.36
N VAL A 81 -6.86 -0.23 3.42
CA VAL A 81 -7.34 -0.13 2.03
C VAL A 81 -6.17 -0.26 1.06
N ILE A 82 -6.44 -0.81 -0.12
CA ILE A 82 -5.49 -0.77 -1.23
C ILE A 82 -5.84 0.42 -2.12
N ILE A 83 -4.82 1.20 -2.43
CA ILE A 83 -4.93 2.39 -3.26
C ILE A 83 -4.67 2.00 -4.71
N TYR A 84 -5.56 2.41 -5.60
CA TYR A 84 -5.56 2.16 -7.02
C TYR A 84 -5.52 3.46 -7.81
N SER A 85 -4.95 3.45 -9.00
CA SER A 85 -5.17 4.50 -9.99
C SER A 85 -6.56 4.35 -10.64
N MET A 86 -7.04 5.37 -11.33
CA MET A 86 -8.29 5.28 -12.11
C MET A 86 -8.26 4.22 -13.23
N SER A 87 -7.09 3.69 -13.57
CA SER A 87 -6.90 2.63 -14.56
C SER A 87 -6.84 1.22 -13.94
N ASP A 88 -7.31 1.06 -12.70
CA ASP A 88 -7.29 -0.20 -11.93
C ASP A 88 -5.87 -0.77 -11.69
N ILE A 89 -4.86 0.09 -11.65
CA ILE A 89 -3.48 -0.29 -11.30
C ILE A 89 -3.29 -0.11 -9.79
N PRO A 90 -2.85 -1.14 -9.04
CA PRO A 90 -2.57 -1.00 -7.61
C PRO A 90 -1.32 -0.15 -7.40
N LEU A 91 -1.42 0.86 -6.54
CA LEU A 91 -0.37 1.84 -6.27
C LEU A 91 0.25 1.70 -4.88
N GLY A 92 -0.49 1.16 -3.92
CA GLY A 92 0.03 0.98 -2.57
C GLY A 92 -1.01 0.68 -1.50
N PHE A 93 -0.56 0.80 -0.25
CA PHE A 93 -1.37 0.58 0.94
C PHE A 93 -1.70 1.91 1.61
N GLY A 94 -2.93 1.98 2.12
CA GLY A 94 -3.37 3.09 2.95
C GLY A 94 -4.28 2.64 4.07
N VAL A 95 -4.54 3.57 4.98
CA VAL A 95 -5.52 3.41 6.06
C VAL A 95 -6.51 4.55 5.97
N THR A 96 -7.80 4.27 5.98
CA THR A 96 -8.81 5.34 5.93
C THR A 96 -8.70 6.27 7.13
N ALA A 97 -8.78 7.56 6.86
CA ALA A 97 -8.80 8.60 7.89
C ALA A 97 -10.21 8.84 8.44
N ARG A 98 -11.26 8.49 7.69
CA ARG A 98 -12.68 8.64 8.06
C ARG A 98 -13.51 7.53 7.46
N SER A 99 -14.73 7.34 7.96
CA SER A 99 -15.73 6.46 7.36
C SER A 99 -16.20 6.98 5.99
N THR A 100 -16.71 6.10 5.12
CA THR A 100 -17.31 6.51 3.83
C THR A 100 -18.41 7.56 4.00
N VAL A 101 -19.25 7.40 5.02
CA VAL A 101 -20.35 8.32 5.33
C VAL A 101 -19.82 9.72 5.67
N ASP A 102 -18.77 9.80 6.49
CA ASP A 102 -18.21 11.09 6.91
C ASP A 102 -17.30 11.71 5.84
N MET A 103 -16.73 10.91 4.94
CA MET A 103 -15.95 11.41 3.81
C MET A 103 -16.75 12.36 2.90
N HIS A 104 -18.08 12.29 2.87
CA HIS A 104 -18.91 13.21 2.08
C HIS A 104 -18.94 14.63 2.66
N LYS A 105 -18.68 14.79 3.96
CA LYS A 105 -18.73 16.09 4.66
C LYS A 105 -17.36 16.80 4.68
N LEU A 106 -16.30 16.12 4.24
CA LEU A 106 -14.94 16.61 4.27
C LEU A 106 -14.69 17.71 3.23
N LYS A 107 -13.81 18.64 3.57
CA LYS A 107 -13.31 19.66 2.64
C LYS A 107 -12.32 19.02 1.66
N PRO A 108 -12.12 19.58 0.46
CA PRO A 108 -11.19 19.05 -0.54
C PRO A 108 -9.75 18.87 -0.03
N THR A 109 -9.33 19.69 0.93
CA THR A 109 -7.99 19.67 1.55
C THR A 109 -7.84 18.64 2.66
N ASP A 110 -8.93 18.03 3.11
CA ASP A 110 -8.89 17.09 4.23
C ASP A 110 -8.36 15.73 3.78
N ILE A 111 -7.66 15.04 4.68
CA ILE A 111 -7.09 13.72 4.43
C ILE A 111 -8.22 12.68 4.45
N VAL A 112 -8.28 11.83 3.43
CA VAL A 112 -9.23 10.71 3.35
C VAL A 112 -8.56 9.37 3.62
N ALA A 113 -7.27 9.22 3.29
CA ALA A 113 -6.50 8.04 3.61
C ALA A 113 -5.05 8.41 3.95
N PHE A 114 -4.58 7.85 5.06
CA PHE A 114 -3.18 7.89 5.45
C PHE A 114 -2.40 6.92 4.58
N HIS A 115 -1.33 7.43 3.97
CA HIS A 115 -0.34 6.64 3.28
C HIS A 115 0.33 5.66 4.26
N GLN A 116 0.59 4.43 3.80
CA GLN A 116 1.37 3.43 4.55
C GLN A 116 2.56 2.90 3.76
N ALA A 117 2.35 2.57 2.49
CA ALA A 117 3.42 2.25 1.55
C ALA A 117 2.96 2.50 0.11
N ASP A 118 3.88 2.83 -0.79
CA ASP A 118 3.58 3.05 -2.21
C ASP A 118 4.68 2.49 -3.13
N ILE A 119 4.32 2.19 -4.38
CA ILE A 119 5.25 1.63 -5.37
C ILE A 119 6.40 2.57 -5.75
N GLY A 120 6.31 3.86 -5.44
CA GLY A 120 7.44 4.79 -5.57
C GLY A 120 8.60 4.45 -4.65
N GLU A 121 8.37 3.65 -3.59
CA GLU A 121 9.44 3.09 -2.75
C GLU A 121 10.45 2.26 -3.55
N TYR A 122 10.04 1.60 -4.65
CA TYR A 122 10.99 0.87 -5.51
C TYR A 122 12.07 1.75 -6.13
N LEU A 123 11.84 3.06 -6.24
CA LEU A 123 12.82 4.02 -6.76
C LEU A 123 13.58 4.74 -5.64
N ARG A 124 13.01 4.81 -4.43
CA ARG A 124 13.58 5.59 -3.31
C ARG A 124 14.32 4.73 -2.28
N GLU A 125 13.91 3.48 -2.10
CA GLU A 125 14.26 2.63 -0.96
C GLU A 125 14.79 1.25 -1.41
N GLN A 126 15.51 1.19 -2.55
CA GLN A 126 16.02 -0.08 -3.09
C GLN A 126 16.87 -0.88 -2.09
N ASP A 127 17.67 -0.19 -1.26
CA ASP A 127 18.60 -0.84 -0.33
C ASP A 127 17.92 -1.38 0.94
N THR A 128 16.70 -0.97 1.25
CA THR A 128 15.99 -1.34 2.50
C THR A 128 14.85 -2.33 2.29
N LEU A 129 14.54 -2.62 1.03
CA LEU A 129 13.45 -3.52 0.60
C LEU A 129 13.82 -5.01 0.72
N PHE A 130 15.11 -5.35 0.73
CA PHE A 130 15.63 -6.73 0.75
C PHE A 130 16.57 -6.99 1.93
#